data_AF-A0A2P6VFU7-F1
#
_entry.id   AF-A0A2P6VFU7-F1
#
_cell.length_a   1.000
_cell.length_b   1.000
_cell.length_c   1.000
_cell.angle_alpha   90.00
_cell.angle_beta   90.00
_cell.angle_gamma   90.00
#
_symmetry.space_group_name_H-M   'P 1'
#
loop_
_entity.id
_entity.type
_entity.pdbx_description
1 polymer ?
#
loop_
_entity_poly.entity_id
_entity_poly.type
_entity_poly.pdbx_seq_one_letter_code
_entity_poly.pdbx_strand_id
1 'polypeptide(L)'
;MPRRPRKCGGHCGEDHVLVLGQIELDDDQAEPTLEQYRQLAVVVCPTPANPLFAQVAEELDMVGRDGPDDQFRMLRTSDSYAGQMGGREVIEEHLKGVDKLPRRKEWQQAFSHLLAVTAAASQDTFWFMDTDAPETVESLTKKMARQWAKVWAQSDEALGVTAADRRAVQALHEELMDDVAEYL
;
A
#
# COMPACT_ATOMS: atom_id res chain seq x y z
N MET A 1 15.05 -22.21 -9.96
CA MET A 1 16.12 -22.63 -9.03
C MET A 1 15.54 -22.73 -7.63
N PRO A 2 15.70 -23.84 -6.89
CA PRO A 2 15.20 -23.95 -5.52
C PRO A 2 16.01 -23.03 -4.58
N ARG A 3 15.30 -22.21 -3.79
CA ARG A 3 15.89 -21.25 -2.85
C ARG A 3 16.57 -21.99 -1.69
N ARG A 4 17.80 -21.61 -1.34
CA ARG A 4 18.49 -22.13 -0.15
C ARG A 4 17.86 -21.55 1.12
N PRO A 5 17.72 -22.34 2.21
CA PRO A 5 17.22 -21.85 3.48
C PRO A 5 18.19 -20.81 4.08
N ARG A 6 17.62 -19.72 4.60
CA ARG A 6 18.36 -18.63 5.26
C ARG A 6 19.04 -19.16 6.52
N LYS A 7 20.32 -18.84 6.72
CA LYS A 7 20.98 -18.98 8.03
C LYS A 7 20.53 -17.80 8.89
N CYS A 8 19.54 -17.99 9.75
CA CYS A 8 19.15 -16.98 10.74
C CYS A 8 20.27 -16.83 11.78
N GLY A 9 20.97 -15.70 11.77
CA GLY A 9 21.72 -15.24 12.93
C GLY A 9 20.75 -14.55 13.90
N GLY A 10 20.13 -15.34 14.78
CA GLY A 10 19.49 -14.85 16.01
C GLY A 10 18.28 -13.93 15.83
N HIS A 11 17.13 -14.51 15.50
CA HIS A 11 15.71 -14.07 15.61
C HIS A 11 15.03 -14.48 14.29
N CYS A 12 14.69 -15.77 14.12
CA CYS A 12 13.78 -16.15 13.03
C CYS A 12 12.37 -15.71 13.47
N GLY A 13 12.01 -14.44 13.23
CA GLY A 13 10.61 -14.06 13.12
C GLY A 13 9.99 -14.76 11.91
N GLU A 14 8.68 -14.94 11.91
CA GLU A 14 7.97 -15.45 10.74
C GLU A 14 8.15 -14.46 9.57
N ASP A 15 8.60 -14.93 8.41
CA ASP A 15 8.67 -14.09 7.21
C ASP A 15 7.22 -13.73 6.81
N HIS A 16 6.86 -12.46 6.86
CA HIS A 16 5.55 -11.99 6.45
C HIS A 16 5.54 -11.68 4.96
N VAL A 17 4.40 -11.87 4.31
CA VAL A 17 4.30 -11.73 2.86
C VAL A 17 3.16 -10.76 2.54
N LEU A 18 3.44 -9.78 1.69
CA LEU A 18 2.43 -8.97 1.04
C LEU A 18 2.46 -9.23 -0.46
N VAL A 19 1.31 -9.57 -1.02
CA VAL A 19 1.11 -9.74 -2.46
C VAL A 19 0.77 -8.37 -3.03
N LEU A 20 1.49 -7.97 -4.07
CA LEU A 20 1.28 -6.72 -4.78
C LEU A 20 0.52 -7.03 -6.08
N GLY A 21 -0.59 -6.34 -6.28
CA GLY A 21 -1.46 -6.47 -7.45
C GLY A 21 -2.74 -7.25 -7.19
N GLN A 22 -3.65 -7.16 -8.15
CA GLN A 22 -4.90 -7.91 -8.22
C GLN A 22 -4.86 -8.81 -9.45
N ILE A 23 -5.59 -9.94 -9.40
CA ILE A 23 -5.80 -10.73 -10.60
C ILE A 23 -7.07 -10.23 -11.26
N GLU A 24 -6.92 -9.62 -12.43
CA GLU A 24 -8.03 -9.36 -13.33
C GLU A 24 -8.43 -10.68 -14.00
N LEU A 25 -9.70 -11.05 -13.83
CA LEU A 25 -10.30 -12.19 -14.49
C LEU A 25 -10.95 -11.71 -15.79
N ASP A 26 -10.68 -12.43 -16.87
CA ASP A 26 -11.43 -12.23 -18.11
C ASP A 26 -12.91 -12.58 -17.87
N ASP A 27 -13.84 -11.94 -18.59
CA ASP A 27 -15.29 -12.10 -18.43
C ASP A 27 -15.77 -13.58 -18.47
N ASP A 28 -15.00 -14.46 -19.14
CA ASP A 28 -15.29 -15.88 -19.29
C ASP A 28 -14.62 -16.77 -18.22
N GLN A 29 -13.85 -16.19 -17.28
CA GLN A 29 -13.04 -16.91 -16.31
C GLN A 29 -13.64 -16.86 -14.91
N ALA A 30 -14.10 -18.00 -14.39
CA ALA A 30 -14.70 -18.08 -13.05
C ALA A 30 -13.67 -18.06 -11.91
N GLU A 31 -12.43 -18.52 -12.15
CA GLU A 31 -11.38 -18.61 -11.14
C GLU A 31 -9.98 -18.31 -11.73
N PRO A 32 -9.08 -17.67 -10.96
CA PRO A 32 -7.72 -17.40 -11.42
C PRO A 32 -6.91 -18.68 -11.67
N THR A 33 -6.10 -18.68 -12.72
CA THR A 33 -5.14 -19.74 -13.00
C THR A 33 -3.92 -19.68 -12.07
N LEU A 34 -3.27 -20.83 -11.87
CA LEU A 34 -1.97 -20.89 -11.19
C LEU A 34 -0.88 -20.05 -11.88
N GLU A 35 -1.01 -19.80 -13.18
CA GLU A 35 -0.07 -18.95 -13.91
C GLU A 35 -0.25 -17.48 -13.56
N GLN A 36 -1.50 -17.00 -13.50
CA GLN A 36 -1.84 -15.66 -13.01
C GLN A 36 -1.31 -15.43 -11.58
N TYR A 37 -1.50 -16.39 -10.66
CA TYR A 37 -0.95 -16.29 -9.31
C TYR A 37 0.58 -16.20 -9.26
N ARG A 38 1.28 -16.84 -10.20
CA ARG A 38 2.76 -16.81 -10.25
C ARG A 38 3.30 -15.49 -10.80
N GLN A 39 2.47 -14.71 -11.49
CA GLN A 39 2.84 -13.41 -12.03
C GLN A 39 2.73 -12.30 -10.99
N LEU A 40 1.95 -12.51 -9.92
CA LEU A 40 1.82 -11.54 -8.84
C LEU A 40 3.18 -11.26 -8.19
N ALA A 41 3.51 -9.98 -8.07
CA ALA A 41 4.69 -9.56 -7.34
C ALA A 41 4.46 -9.80 -5.85
N VAL A 42 5.49 -10.27 -5.17
CA VAL A 42 5.41 -10.60 -3.75
C VAL A 42 6.58 -9.97 -3.03
N VAL A 43 6.29 -9.28 -1.93
CA VAL A 43 7.29 -8.65 -1.07
C VAL A 43 7.35 -9.38 0.25
N VAL A 44 8.56 -9.77 0.65
CA VAL A 44 8.81 -10.31 1.99
C VAL A 44 9.00 -9.14 2.96
N CYS A 45 8.12 -9.07 3.94
CA CYS A 45 8.10 -8.02 4.95
C CYS A 45 8.74 -8.52 6.25
N PRO A 46 9.64 -7.73 6.86
CA PRO A 46 10.26 -8.06 8.15
C PRO A 46 9.29 -7.98 9.34
N THR A 47 8.20 -7.23 9.18
CA THR A 47 7.12 -7.09 10.16
C THR A 47 5.77 -7.28 9.47
N PRO A 48 4.70 -7.66 10.18
CA PRO A 48 3.39 -7.86 9.56
C PRO A 48 2.88 -6.60 8.84
N ALA A 49 2.91 -6.61 7.51
CA ALA A 49 2.29 -5.56 6.68
C ALA A 49 0.83 -5.88 6.37
N ASN A 50 0.47 -7.17 6.32
CA ASN A 50 -0.84 -7.63 5.87
C ASN A 50 -2.02 -7.13 6.74
N PRO A 51 -1.95 -7.15 8.10
CA PRO A 51 -3.05 -6.62 8.91
C PRO A 51 -3.29 -5.13 8.69
N LEU A 52 -2.20 -4.36 8.51
CA LEU A 52 -2.29 -2.94 8.24
C LEU A 52 -2.78 -2.68 6.81
N PHE A 53 -2.34 -3.44 5.83
CA PHE A 53 -2.85 -3.36 4.46
C PHE A 53 -4.36 -3.61 4.45
N ALA A 54 -4.83 -4.68 5.11
CA ALA A 54 -6.25 -5.00 5.22
C ALA A 54 -7.04 -3.86 5.89
N GLN A 55 -6.49 -3.28 6.96
CA GLN A 55 -7.10 -2.13 7.62
C GLN A 55 -7.22 -0.92 6.69
N VAL A 56 -6.14 -0.52 6.01
CA VAL A 56 -6.16 0.64 5.11
C VAL A 56 -7.10 0.38 3.93
N ALA A 57 -7.09 -0.82 3.36
CA ALA A 57 -7.96 -1.20 2.25
C ALA A 57 -9.44 -1.20 2.66
N GLU A 58 -9.78 -1.68 3.86
CA GLU A 58 -11.15 -1.63 4.40
C GLU A 58 -11.61 -0.18 4.64
N GLU A 59 -10.74 0.67 5.21
CA GLU A 59 -11.03 2.09 5.42
C GLU A 59 -11.24 2.83 4.09
N LEU A 60 -10.44 2.52 3.07
CA LEU A 60 -10.62 3.05 1.71
C LEU A 60 -11.89 2.50 1.04
N ASP A 61 -12.23 1.23 1.25
CA ASP A 61 -13.41 0.61 0.62
C ASP A 61 -14.73 1.25 1.06
N MET A 62 -14.74 1.72 2.31
CA MET A 62 -15.84 2.44 2.93
C MET A 62 -16.01 3.88 2.43
N VAL A 63 -15.00 4.46 1.77
CA VAL A 63 -15.09 5.82 1.25
C VAL A 63 -16.19 5.91 0.19
N GLY A 64 -17.10 6.88 0.36
CA GLY A 64 -18.22 7.06 -0.56
C GLY A 64 -19.39 6.09 -0.33
N ARG A 65 -19.37 5.24 0.70
CA ARG A 65 -20.47 4.31 1.03
C ARG A 65 -21.26 4.77 2.25
N ASP A 66 -22.55 4.43 2.28
CA ASP A 66 -23.40 4.64 3.47
C ASP A 66 -23.29 3.50 4.48
N GLY A 67 -22.56 2.43 4.15
CA GLY A 67 -22.32 1.27 5.00
C GLY A 67 -21.61 0.13 4.27
N PRO A 68 -21.16 -0.90 5.00
CA PRO A 68 -20.41 -2.03 4.43
C PRO A 68 -21.25 -2.88 3.46
N ASP A 69 -22.58 -2.85 3.59
CA ASP A 69 -23.51 -3.55 2.71
C ASP A 69 -23.88 -2.75 1.46
N ASP A 70 -23.41 -1.49 1.33
CA ASP A 70 -23.68 -0.66 0.17
C ASP A 70 -22.81 -1.10 -1.02
N GLN A 71 -23.46 -1.39 -2.14
CA GLN A 71 -22.81 -1.80 -3.39
C GLN A 71 -22.40 -0.60 -4.24
N PHE A 72 -22.88 0.60 -3.91
CA PHE A 72 -22.59 1.82 -4.63
C PHE A 72 -21.61 2.69 -3.85
N ARG A 73 -20.54 3.14 -4.51
CA ARG A 73 -19.67 4.19 -4.00
C ARG A 73 -19.99 5.51 -4.69
N MET A 74 -20.29 6.53 -3.90
CA MET A 74 -20.47 7.89 -4.39
C MET A 74 -19.13 8.47 -4.85
N LEU A 75 -19.08 9.01 -6.07
CA LEU A 75 -17.88 9.65 -6.63
C LEU A 75 -17.52 10.96 -5.92
N ARG A 76 -18.51 11.67 -5.36
CA ARG A 76 -18.30 12.81 -4.48
C ARG A 76 -18.29 12.32 -3.04
N THR A 77 -17.11 12.17 -2.50
CA THR A 77 -16.90 11.62 -1.16
C THR A 77 -17.02 12.70 -0.08
N SER A 78 -16.96 13.99 -0.49
CA SER A 78 -17.17 15.16 0.36
C SER A 78 -18.50 15.15 1.14
N ASP A 79 -19.53 14.51 0.57
CA ASP A 79 -20.89 14.42 1.14
C ASP A 79 -21.24 13.01 1.63
N SER A 80 -20.32 12.04 1.53
CA SER A 80 -20.57 10.67 1.97
C SER A 80 -20.67 10.58 3.49
N TYR A 81 -21.53 9.66 3.96
CA TYR A 81 -22.05 9.49 5.33
C TYR A 81 -21.38 10.29 6.45
N ALA A 82 -22.20 11.08 7.15
CA ALA A 82 -21.80 11.93 8.27
C ALA A 82 -21.00 11.18 9.36
N GLY A 83 -19.67 11.32 9.34
CA GLY A 83 -18.80 10.95 10.46
C GLY A 83 -17.55 10.13 10.15
N GLN A 84 -17.33 9.68 8.90
CA GLN A 84 -16.10 8.96 8.52
C GLN A 84 -15.22 9.77 7.55
N MET A 85 -13.91 9.54 7.64
CA MET A 85 -12.86 10.23 6.89
C MET A 85 -13.00 10.00 5.38
N GLY A 86 -12.80 11.03 4.56
CA GLY A 86 -12.64 10.86 3.12
C GLY A 86 -11.36 10.07 2.79
N GLY A 87 -11.25 9.59 1.54
CA GLY A 87 -10.11 8.76 1.16
C GLY A 87 -8.76 9.46 1.33
N ARG A 88 -8.71 10.78 1.10
CA ARG A 88 -7.52 11.62 1.33
C ARG A 88 -7.13 11.63 2.82
N GLU A 89 -8.10 11.74 3.71
CA GLU A 89 -7.91 11.74 5.16
C GLU A 89 -7.41 10.38 5.67
N VAL A 90 -7.93 9.27 5.14
CA VAL A 90 -7.44 7.91 5.44
C VAL A 90 -5.95 7.81 5.11
N ILE A 91 -5.55 8.16 3.88
CA ILE A 91 -4.13 8.15 3.47
C ILE A 91 -3.30 9.08 4.36
N GLU A 92 -3.80 10.28 4.67
CA GLU A 92 -3.08 11.23 5.51
C GLU A 92 -2.79 10.68 6.92
N GLU A 93 -3.78 10.04 7.55
CA GLU A 93 -3.66 9.47 8.90
C GLU A 93 -2.60 8.37 8.96
N HIS A 94 -2.61 7.43 8.02
CA HIS A 94 -1.61 6.37 7.98
C HIS A 94 -0.21 6.93 7.68
N LEU A 95 -0.09 7.90 6.76
CA LEU A 95 1.20 8.59 6.53
C LEU A 95 1.70 9.34 7.78
N LYS A 96 0.81 9.88 8.63
CA LYS A 96 1.21 10.47 9.94
C LYS A 96 1.73 9.40 10.90
N GLY A 97 1.20 8.18 10.83
CA GLY A 97 1.72 7.01 11.55
C GLY A 97 3.18 6.70 11.17
N VAL A 98 3.47 6.67 9.87
CA VAL A 98 4.82 6.40 9.33
C VAL A 98 5.85 7.42 9.82
N ASP A 99 5.52 8.71 9.90
CA ASP A 99 6.47 9.77 10.29
C ASP A 99 7.11 9.58 11.67
N LYS A 100 6.46 8.82 12.56
CA LYS A 100 6.93 8.56 13.92
C LYS A 100 8.00 7.46 13.98
N LEU A 101 7.97 6.50 13.05
CA LEU A 101 8.79 5.28 13.08
C LEU A 101 10.28 5.55 12.78
N PRO A 102 10.65 6.33 11.74
CA PRO A 102 12.05 6.72 11.51
C PRO A 102 12.69 7.44 12.69
N ARG A 103 11.92 8.23 13.45
CA ARG A 103 12.42 8.94 14.64
C ARG A 103 12.83 7.98 15.76
N ARG A 104 12.20 6.81 15.82
CA ARG A 104 12.49 5.72 16.75
C ARG A 104 13.50 4.72 16.20
N LYS A 105 13.98 4.92 14.96
CA LYS A 105 14.84 3.98 14.22
C LYS A 105 14.17 2.62 13.96
N GLU A 106 12.84 2.59 13.97
CA GLU A 106 12.03 1.39 13.70
C GLU A 106 11.86 1.19 12.18
N TRP A 107 12.96 1.00 11.47
CA TRP A 107 13.01 1.05 10.00
C TRP A 107 12.22 -0.07 9.32
N GLN A 108 12.25 -1.28 9.88
CA GLN A 108 11.49 -2.43 9.37
C GLN A 108 9.97 -2.19 9.46
N GLN A 109 9.52 -1.58 10.56
CA GLN A 109 8.13 -1.17 10.74
C GLN A 109 7.77 -0.02 9.81
N ALA A 110 8.65 0.99 9.66
CA ALA A 110 8.45 2.08 8.72
C ALA A 110 8.28 1.59 7.27
N PHE A 111 9.13 0.65 6.85
CA PHE A 111 9.04 0.01 5.55
C PHE A 111 7.71 -0.74 5.38
N SER A 112 7.39 -1.63 6.32
CA SER A 112 6.18 -2.47 6.23
C SER A 112 4.91 -1.63 6.27
N HIS A 113 4.91 -0.56 7.06
CA HIS A 113 3.77 0.36 7.16
C HIS A 113 3.59 1.14 5.86
N LEU A 114 4.66 1.75 5.36
CA LEU A 114 4.59 2.54 4.14
C LEU A 114 4.23 1.67 2.92
N LEU A 115 4.75 0.43 2.86
CA LEU A 115 4.36 -0.55 1.86
C LEU A 115 2.86 -0.87 1.90
N ALA A 116 2.31 -1.13 3.09
CA ALA A 116 0.88 -1.42 3.24
C ALA A 116 0.01 -0.25 2.74
N VAL A 117 0.39 0.98 3.09
CA VAL A 117 -0.33 2.20 2.64
C VAL A 117 -0.23 2.36 1.12
N THR A 118 0.96 2.23 0.54
CA THR A 118 1.15 2.35 -0.92
C THR A 118 0.37 1.26 -1.66
N ALA A 119 0.40 0.01 -1.19
CA ALA A 119 -0.32 -1.09 -1.81
C ALA A 119 -1.86 -0.94 -1.72
N ALA A 120 -2.38 -0.45 -0.60
CA ALA A 120 -3.81 -0.16 -0.48
C ALA A 120 -4.20 1.03 -1.37
N ALA A 121 -3.39 2.10 -1.39
CA ALA A 121 -3.61 3.27 -2.22
C ALA A 121 -3.59 2.97 -3.72
N SER A 122 -2.77 2.02 -4.18
CA SER A 122 -2.73 1.59 -5.60
C SER A 122 -3.94 0.77 -6.02
N GLN A 123 -4.71 0.22 -5.07
CA GLN A 123 -5.87 -0.63 -5.38
C GLN A 123 -7.18 0.14 -5.34
N ASP A 124 -7.17 1.40 -4.92
CA ASP A 124 -8.38 2.19 -4.78
C ASP A 124 -8.17 3.59 -5.32
N THR A 125 -8.77 3.90 -6.47
CA THR A 125 -8.60 5.21 -7.08
C THR A 125 -9.49 6.28 -6.45
N PHE A 126 -10.49 5.92 -5.63
CA PHE A 126 -11.44 6.88 -5.05
C PHE A 126 -10.78 7.86 -4.08
N TRP A 127 -9.61 7.53 -3.50
CA TRP A 127 -8.93 8.48 -2.62
C TRP A 127 -8.32 9.68 -3.36
N PHE A 128 -8.12 9.59 -4.68
CA PHE A 128 -7.56 10.69 -5.49
C PHE A 128 -8.41 11.10 -6.69
N MET A 129 -9.36 10.27 -7.13
CA MET A 129 -10.31 10.62 -8.19
C MET A 129 -11.36 11.64 -7.75
N ASP A 130 -11.55 11.87 -6.45
CA ASP A 130 -12.37 12.99 -5.98
C ASP A 130 -11.62 14.31 -6.23
N THR A 131 -11.83 14.84 -7.43
CA THR A 131 -11.15 16.02 -8.02
C THR A 131 -11.43 17.36 -7.32
N ASP A 132 -12.13 17.38 -6.18
CA ASP A 132 -12.48 18.61 -5.48
C ASP A 132 -11.31 19.24 -4.71
N ALA A 133 -10.19 18.52 -4.55
CA ALA A 133 -8.97 19.01 -3.89
C ALA A 133 -7.65 18.40 -4.43
N PRO A 134 -7.31 18.64 -5.71
CA PRO A 134 -6.10 18.10 -6.34
C PRO A 134 -4.81 18.49 -5.60
N GLU A 135 -4.74 19.68 -4.99
CA GLU A 135 -3.59 20.11 -4.21
C GLU A 135 -3.38 19.30 -2.92
N THR A 136 -4.44 18.73 -2.36
CA THR A 136 -4.34 17.84 -1.20
C THR A 136 -3.72 16.51 -1.62
N VAL A 137 -4.18 15.96 -2.75
CA VAL A 137 -3.61 14.74 -3.33
C VAL A 137 -2.13 14.94 -3.67
N GLU A 138 -1.78 16.05 -4.33
CA GLU A 138 -0.39 16.37 -4.67
C GLU A 138 0.50 16.51 -3.41
N SER A 139 -0.05 17.07 -2.33
CA SER A 139 0.65 17.17 -1.04
C SER A 139 0.89 15.78 -0.41
N LEU A 140 -0.10 14.89 -0.49
CA LEU A 140 -0.02 13.51 0.01
C LEU A 140 0.99 12.67 -0.78
N THR A 141 0.98 12.74 -2.12
CA THR A 141 1.97 12.03 -2.95
C THR A 141 3.38 12.53 -2.69
N LYS A 142 3.59 13.86 -2.61
CA LYS A 142 4.87 14.44 -2.19
C LYS A 142 5.30 13.97 -0.80
N LYS A 143 4.37 13.82 0.14
CA LYS A 143 4.66 13.30 1.49
C LYS A 143 5.08 11.82 1.42
N MET A 144 4.35 11.00 0.69
CA MET A 144 4.65 9.58 0.49
C MET A 144 6.04 9.41 -0.15
N ALA A 145 6.35 10.14 -1.22
CA ALA A 145 7.65 10.12 -1.88
C ALA A 145 8.80 10.52 -0.93
N ARG A 146 8.61 11.55 -0.10
CA ARG A 146 9.60 11.95 0.92
C ARG A 146 9.82 10.87 1.98
N GLN A 147 8.77 10.15 2.38
CA GLN A 147 8.89 9.05 3.34
C GLN A 147 9.62 7.86 2.72
N TRP A 148 9.29 7.50 1.47
CA TRP A 148 10.01 6.48 0.72
C TRP A 148 11.48 6.84 0.55
N ALA A 149 11.81 8.08 0.21
CA ALA A 149 13.21 8.53 0.12
C ALA A 149 14.00 8.30 1.42
N LYS A 150 13.39 8.52 2.59
CA LYS A 150 14.02 8.26 3.90
C LYS A 150 14.23 6.77 4.14
N VAL A 151 13.24 5.95 3.80
CA VAL A 151 13.30 4.49 3.94
C VAL A 151 14.34 3.90 2.97
N TRP A 152 14.34 4.33 1.72
CA TRP A 152 15.26 3.85 0.69
C TRP A 152 16.72 4.23 0.94
N ALA A 153 16.97 5.31 1.69
CA ALA A 153 18.32 5.66 2.15
C ALA A 153 18.91 4.64 3.14
N GLN A 154 18.11 3.76 3.75
CA GLN A 154 18.59 2.67 4.61
C GLN A 154 19.09 1.49 3.78
N SER A 155 19.98 0.67 4.34
CA SER A 155 20.47 -0.56 3.71
C SER A 155 19.41 -1.67 3.69
N ASP A 156 19.55 -2.63 2.77
CA ASP A 156 18.68 -3.81 2.65
C ASP A 156 18.59 -4.58 3.97
N GLU A 157 19.74 -4.71 4.65
CA GLU A 157 19.83 -5.34 5.97
C GLU A 157 19.06 -4.58 7.04
N ALA A 158 19.15 -3.25 7.08
CA ALA A 158 18.41 -2.43 8.03
C ALA A 158 16.89 -2.49 7.82
N LEU A 159 16.46 -2.68 6.57
CA LEU A 159 15.06 -2.88 6.21
C LEU A 159 14.61 -4.34 6.30
N GLY A 160 15.53 -5.30 6.41
CA GLY A 160 15.19 -6.73 6.41
C GLY A 160 14.62 -7.25 5.08
N VAL A 161 14.99 -6.63 3.96
CA VAL A 161 14.46 -6.94 2.61
C VAL A 161 15.59 -7.32 1.65
N THR A 162 15.23 -7.83 0.48
CA THR A 162 16.16 -8.08 -0.62
C THR A 162 16.09 -6.97 -1.67
N ALA A 163 17.11 -6.93 -2.55
CA ALA A 163 17.09 -6.05 -3.71
C ALA A 163 15.89 -6.34 -4.66
N ALA A 164 15.36 -7.56 -4.69
CA ALA A 164 14.19 -7.90 -5.48
C ALA A 164 12.92 -7.29 -4.88
N ASP A 165 12.76 -7.38 -3.55
CA ASP A 165 11.66 -6.75 -2.82
C ASP A 165 11.64 -5.24 -3.07
N ARG A 166 12.80 -4.57 -2.99
CA ARG A 166 12.91 -3.13 -3.27
C ARG A 166 12.44 -2.76 -4.68
N ARG A 167 12.84 -3.54 -5.69
CA ARG A 167 12.42 -3.27 -7.08
C ARG A 167 10.93 -3.42 -7.25
N ALA A 168 10.32 -4.44 -6.63
CA ALA A 168 8.88 -4.64 -6.67
C ALA A 168 8.13 -3.47 -6.01
N VAL A 169 8.61 -3.00 -4.85
CA VAL A 169 8.03 -1.83 -4.16
C VAL A 169 8.25 -0.54 -4.95
N GLN A 170 9.41 -0.38 -5.58
CA GLN A 170 9.68 0.79 -6.40
C GLN A 170 8.75 0.84 -7.61
N ALA A 171 8.55 -0.28 -8.31
CA ALA A 171 7.62 -0.36 -9.44
C ALA A 171 6.19 -0.01 -9.02
N LEU A 172 5.71 -0.57 -7.90
CA LEU A 172 4.39 -0.24 -7.33
C LEU A 172 4.26 1.27 -7.03
N HIS A 173 5.29 1.86 -6.43
CA HIS A 173 5.26 3.27 -6.11
C HIS A 173 5.27 4.13 -7.37
N GLU A 174 6.05 3.77 -8.40
CA GLU A 174 6.07 4.46 -9.69
C GLU A 174 4.71 4.39 -10.38
N GLU A 175 4.09 3.21 -10.45
CA GLU A 175 2.75 2.99 -11.00
C GLU A 175 1.70 3.86 -10.29
N LEU A 176 1.68 3.87 -8.95
CA LEU A 176 0.77 4.73 -8.19
C LEU A 176 0.98 6.22 -8.50
N MET A 177 2.23 6.67 -8.65
CA MET A 177 2.50 8.08 -8.95
C MET A 177 2.07 8.44 -10.37
N ASP A 178 2.23 7.53 -11.32
CA ASP A 178 1.77 7.71 -12.70
C ASP A 178 0.24 7.77 -12.75
N ASP A 179 -0.47 6.84 -12.08
CA ASP A 179 -1.93 6.84 -11.95
C ASP A 179 -2.42 8.17 -11.38
N VAL A 180 -1.86 8.62 -10.25
CA VAL A 180 -2.27 9.90 -9.65
C VAL A 180 -2.00 11.07 -10.59
N ALA A 181 -0.90 11.05 -11.34
CA ALA A 181 -0.56 12.12 -12.28
C ALA A 181 -1.51 12.20 -13.48
N GLU A 182 -2.19 11.11 -13.86
CA GLU A 182 -3.22 11.15 -14.91
C GLU A 182 -4.47 11.94 -14.49
N TYR A 183 -4.71 12.10 -13.18
CA TYR A 183 -5.90 12.74 -12.62
C TYR A 183 -5.66 14.14 -12.04
N LEU A 184 -4.42 14.63 -11.99
CA LEU A 184 -4.03 15.96 -11.48
C LEU A 184 -3.63 16.91 -12.60
#